data_AF-A0A1F2WY75-F1
#
_entry.id   AF-A0A1F2WY75-F1
#
_cell.length_a   1.000
_cell.length_b   1.000
_cell.length_c   1.000
_cell.angle_alpha   90.00
_cell.angle_beta   90.00
_cell.angle_gamma   90.00
#
_symmetry.space_group_name_H-M   'P 1'
#
loop_
_entity.id
_entity.type
_entity.pdbx_description
1 polymer ?
#
loop_
_entity_poly.entity_id
_entity_poly.type
_entity_poly.pdbx_seq_one_letter_code
_entity_poly.pdbx_strand_id
1 'polypeptide(L)' 'MPDTCEFLDKCRFFSNYKDNAEVIKQGWVKQYCEDTAKSTQCERRKIRERTGVPPVDNITPQGWLLT' A
#
# COMPACT_ATOMS: atom_id res chain seq x y z
N MET A 1 8.56 -18.19 -1.78
CA MET A 1 7.59 -17.09 -1.98
C MET A 1 8.15 -15.93 -1.19
N PRO A 2 8.56 -14.80 -1.78
CA PRO A 2 9.03 -13.68 -0.98
C PRO A 2 7.84 -13.17 -0.16
N ASP A 3 7.98 -13.21 1.16
CA ASP A 3 6.93 -12.80 2.10
C ASP A 3 6.41 -11.40 1.75
N THR A 4 5.14 -11.35 1.38
CA THR A 4 4.37 -10.14 1.10
C THR A 4 4.32 -9.23 2.32
N CYS A 5 4.03 -7.94 2.13
CA CYS A 5 3.84 -6.97 3.22
C CYS A 5 3.01 -7.56 4.38
N GLU A 6 3.53 -7.52 5.62
CA GLU A 6 2.87 -8.07 6.83
C GLU A 6 1.49 -7.45 7.11
N PHE A 7 1.27 -6.24 6.61
CA PHE A 7 0.01 -5.50 6.77
C PHE A 7 -0.91 -5.66 5.56
N LEU A 8 -0.56 -6.45 4.55
CA LEU A 8 -1.27 -6.50 3.27
C LEU A 8 -2.73 -6.86 3.45
N ASP A 9 -3.01 -7.92 4.22
CA ASP A 9 -4.36 -8.39 4.56
C ASP A 9 -5.18 -7.31 5.30
N LYS A 10 -4.51 -6.49 6.11
CA LYS A 10 -5.11 -5.40 6.90
C LYS A 10 -5.00 -4.04 6.20
N CYS A 11 -4.58 -3.99 4.94
CA CYS A 11 -4.37 -2.75 4.21
C CYS A 11 -5.63 -2.39 3.43
N ARG A 12 -6.39 -1.43 3.95
CA ARG A 12 -7.64 -0.94 3.33
C ARG A 12 -7.44 -0.44 1.90
N PHE A 13 -6.33 0.23 1.60
CA PHE A 13 -6.01 0.62 0.23
C PHE A 13 -5.85 -0.57 -0.70
N PHE A 14 -5.12 -1.61 -0.28
CA PHE A 14 -5.00 -2.81 -1.10
C PHE A 14 -6.36 -3.48 -1.28
N SER A 15 -7.13 -3.66 -0.20
CA SER A 15 -8.48 -4.26 -0.29
C SER A 15 -9.43 -3.47 -1.19
N ASN A 16 -9.39 -2.14 -1.16
CA ASN A 16 -10.32 -1.29 -1.90
C ASN A 16 -9.88 -1.02 -3.34
N TYR A 17 -8.57 -1.02 -3.62
CA TYR A 17 -8.02 -0.59 -4.90
C TYR A 17 -7.23 -1.66 -5.66
N LYS A 18 -7.06 -2.88 -5.13
CA LYS A 18 -6.37 -3.96 -5.87
C LYS A 18 -6.99 -4.26 -7.23
N ASP A 19 -8.32 -4.09 -7.35
CA ASP A 19 -9.09 -4.29 -8.59
C ASP A 19 -9.43 -2.97 -9.29
N ASN A 20 -8.96 -1.83 -8.77
CA ASN A 20 -9.23 -0.52 -9.37
C ASN A 20 -8.31 -0.29 -10.57
N ALA A 21 -8.92 -0.08 -11.74
CA ALA A 21 -8.19 0.04 -13.01
C ALA A 21 -7.14 1.16 -13.03
N GLU A 22 -7.36 2.26 -12.32
CA GLU A 22 -6.43 3.40 -12.28
C GLU A 22 -5.22 3.08 -11.40
N VAL A 23 -5.45 2.46 -10.24
CA VAL A 23 -4.38 1.99 -9.34
C VAL A 23 -3.57 0.85 -9.95
N ILE A 24 -4.23 -0.05 -10.71
CA ILE A 24 -3.55 -1.09 -11.49
C ILE A 24 -2.67 -0.46 -12.57
N LYS A 25 -3.17 0.54 -13.32
CA LYS A 25 -2.38 1.26 -14.33
C LYS A 25 -1.13 1.93 -13.74
N GLN A 26 -1.22 2.46 -12.53
CA GLN A 26 -0.09 3.03 -11.82
C GLN A 26 0.90 1.96 -11.30
N GLY A 27 0.52 0.68 -11.31
CA GLY A 27 1.39 -0.43 -10.91
C GLY A 27 1.69 -0.46 -9.41
N TRP A 28 0.99 0.31 -8.59
CA TRP A 28 1.32 0.47 -7.17
C TRP A 28 1.17 -0.83 -6.36
N VAL A 29 0.19 -1.65 -6.69
CA VAL A 29 0.02 -2.96 -6.05
C VAL A 29 1.25 -3.82 -6.30
N LYS A 30 1.62 -3.99 -7.57
CA LYS A 30 2.79 -4.78 -7.96
C LYS A 30 4.09 -4.22 -7.37
N GLN A 31 4.23 -2.89 -7.39
CA GLN A 31 5.44 -2.23 -6.94
C GLN A 31 5.59 -2.18 -5.42
N TYR A 32 4.53 -2.04 -4.62
CA TYR A 32 4.66 -1.80 -3.18
C TYR A 32 4.04 -2.88 -2.30
N CYS A 33 3.08 -3.64 -2.82
CA CYS A 33 2.40 -4.71 -2.09
C CYS A 33 3.04 -6.08 -2.35
N GLU A 34 3.43 -6.33 -3.59
CA GLU A 34 3.97 -7.63 -4.04
C GLU A 34 5.51 -7.68 -4.07
N ASP A 35 6.19 -6.53 -4.06
CA ASP A 35 7.65 -6.44 -3.99
C ASP A 35 8.12 -6.10 -2.56
N THR A 36 8.82 -7.02 -1.90
CA THR A 36 9.25 -6.87 -0.51
C THR A 36 10.20 -5.67 -0.30
N ALA A 37 11.12 -5.43 -1.24
CA ALA A 37 12.11 -4.37 -1.11
C ALA A 37 11.45 -2.99 -1.17
N LYS A 38 10.54 -2.81 -2.13
CA LYS A 38 9.75 -1.60 -2.31
C LYS A 38 8.62 -1.47 -1.29
N SER A 39 8.15 -2.56 -0.71
CA SER A 39 7.16 -2.52 0.38
C SER A 39 7.66 -1.72 1.59
N THR A 40 8.96 -1.80 1.90
CA THR A 40 9.59 -0.95 2.93
C THR A 40 9.55 0.54 2.59
N GLN A 41 9.41 0.89 1.31
CA GLN A 41 9.32 2.27 0.84
C GLN A 41 7.89 2.81 0.86
N CYS A 42 6.88 1.94 1.04
CA CYS A 42 5.47 2.30 1.09
C CYS A 42 5.18 3.27 2.23
N GLU A 43 4.71 4.48 1.90
CA GLU A 43 4.42 5.52 2.88
C GLU A 43 3.31 5.09 3.85
N ARG A 44 2.33 4.33 3.35
CA ARG A 44 1.26 3.76 4.18
C ARG A 44 1.80 2.87 5.29
N ARG A 45 2.80 2.05 4.99
CA ARG A 45 3.47 1.17 5.95
C ARG A 45 4.21 2.00 6.99
N LYS A 46 5.01 2.97 6.54
CA LYS A 46 5.79 3.86 7.42
C LYS A 46 4.90 4.66 8.37
N ILE A 47 3.75 5.17 7.91
CA ILE A 47 2.78 5.87 8.77
C ILE A 47 2.27 4.93 9.86
N ARG A 48 1.89 3.71 9.50
CA ARG A 48 1.39 2.72 10.45
C ARG A 48 2.45 2.30 11.47
N GLU A 49 3.70 2.09 11.04
CA GLU A 49 4.82 1.77 11.92
C GLU A 49 5.14 2.93 12.89
N ARG A 50 5.05 4.18 12.43
CA ARG A 50 5.32 5.37 13.25
C ARG A 50 4.21 5.70 14.24
N THR A 51 2.95 5.53 13.84
CA THR A 51 1.77 5.99 14.61
C THR A 51 1.03 4.86 15.32
N GLY A 52 1.25 3.61 14.91
CA GLY A 52 0.44 2.45 15.31
C GLY A 52 -0.95 2.40 14.67
N VAL A 53 -1.36 3.45 13.95
CA VAL A 53 -2.72 3.60 13.40
C VAL A 53 -2.66 3.42 11.88
N PRO A 54 -3.63 2.70 11.27
CA PRO A 54 -3.70 2.60 9.82
C PRO A 54 -3.90 4.00 9.18
N PRO A 55 -3.20 4.31 8.08
CA PRO A 55 -3.39 5.55 7.35
C PRO A 55 -4.76 5.58 6.66
N VAL A 56 -5.23 6.78 6.32
CA VAL A 56 -6.49 7.00 5.58
C VAL A 56 -6.55 6.17 4.30
N ASP A 57 -7.75 5.74 3.92
CA ASP A 57 -7.94 4.75 2.85
C ASP A 57 -7.50 5.28 1.47
N ASN A 58 -7.58 6.60 1.26
CA ASN A 58 -7.25 7.27 0.00
C ASN A 58 -5.78 7.73 -0.14
N ILE A 59 -4.91 7.52 0.85
CA ILE A 59 -3.47 7.81 0.67
C ILE A 59 -2.77 6.66 -0.07
N THR A 60 -2.02 6.96 -1.11
CA THR A 60 -1.33 6.00 -1.97
C THR A 60 -0.06 5.46 -1.30
N PRO A 61 0.55 4.37 -1.82
CA PRO A 61 1.86 3.90 -1.36
C PRO A 61 3.00 4.92 -1.50
N GLN A 62 2.81 5.96 -2.33
CA GLN A 62 3.73 7.08 -2.51
C GLN A 62 3.45 8.26 -1.56
N GLY A 63 2.40 8.19 -0.74
CA GLY A 63 2.04 9.24 0.22
C GLY A 63 1.11 10.32 -0.32
N TRP A 64 0.55 10.15 -1.52
CA TRP A 64 -0.31 11.14 -2.16
C TRP A 64 -1.76 10.82 -1.85
N LEU A 65 -2.65 11.82 -1.79
CA LEU A 65 -4.08 11.55 -1.66
C LEU A 65 -4.67 11.31 -3.06
N LEU A 66 -5.38 10.19 -3.24
CA LEU A 66 -6.32 10.02 -4.33
C LEU A 66 -7.51 10.94 -4.07
N THR A 67 -7.60 12.01 -4.84
CA THR A 67 -8.74 12.94 -4.92
C THR A 67 -9.74 12.46 -5.96
#